data_AF-A0A2P4ZM86-F1
#
_entry.id   AF-A0A2P4ZM86-F1
#
_cell.length_a   1.000
_cell.length_b   1.000
_cell.length_c   1.000
_cell.angle_alpha   90.00
_cell.angle_beta   90.00
_cell.angle_gamma   90.00
#
_symmetry.space_group_name_H-M   'P 1'
#
loop_
_entity.id
_entity.type
_entity.pdbx_description
1 polymer ?
#
loop_
_entity_poly.entity_id
_entity_poly.type
_entity_poly.pdbx_seq_one_letter_code
_entity_poly.pdbx_strand_id
1 'polypeptide(L)'
;MSIYLARIRERDDGTLYVERKQASTTEEFYVAISHVWGDPSTIQTHNISGIGPVQLSPGKTDILNILKRPDICGHDWFWMDLFCIDQRAESPISISSQLMAIPIIYKSSRVVIVLIESPVCQQWASSAEQAAHEGLVDNQVFKIEEASHARKCANLSLMDPWFDRLWTRQEGLYAMNLKMIFLNKTVCARLTTVLPPLERYKMERKAIAKREAALSFIYDKLAYHGIFSDKGDASMNAYLDLLYKRQFSVSQYGGKIGPVGNYMPIMEAWRSGRMTAKPRDYVLAVFPDIEGYRAPQNPRRLSFSQLLEDACEQFGGDTSNGFKLLPKIPKSLVTTMPSDSEQPWALDNPTDVTEALDPILMMTNEFLVERQTTFSGLDFGAEGNADSKPSVQICPMNIRNEEELEKLITICERNTNLVLHVSLSPPSGPFLGSDRQLNDERNILHRFLAIRFAESALNQYRSDPIYRDTAKVIAPIGKLVRHGNVNTEKLQLEGKVFQQELKMFLICLICGTTISCAVEISKHLDLVMFTVVGMQAIKEIPGLVSRSVLKSVDQISISVKPHAFESFLGYLFFMVGGAGNHEVLVGKSMLPKECIV
;
A
#
# COMPACT_ATOMS: atom_id res chain seq x y z
N MET A 1 -26.88 -4.27 14.30
CA MET A 1 -26.80 -3.95 12.86
C MET A 1 -27.48 -5.06 12.07
N SER A 2 -28.39 -4.72 11.16
CA SER A 2 -29.09 -5.73 10.35
C SER A 2 -28.20 -6.23 9.22
N ILE A 3 -28.15 -7.55 9.04
CA ILE A 3 -27.40 -8.24 7.99
C ILE A 3 -28.23 -9.37 7.38
N TYR A 4 -27.82 -9.84 6.22
CA TYR A 4 -28.30 -11.08 5.62
C TYR A 4 -27.37 -12.23 5.95
N LEU A 5 -27.92 -13.39 6.30
CA LEU A 5 -27.18 -14.64 6.44
C LEU A 5 -27.71 -15.67 5.43
N ALA A 6 -26.85 -16.58 5.01
CA ALA A 6 -27.17 -17.65 4.06
C ALA A 6 -26.92 -19.02 4.69
N ARG A 7 -27.63 -20.05 4.24
CA ARG A 7 -27.29 -21.46 4.50
C ARG A 7 -27.61 -22.32 3.29
N ILE A 8 -26.92 -23.44 3.15
CA ILE A 8 -27.19 -24.39 2.08
C ILE A 8 -28.27 -25.37 2.53
N ARG A 9 -29.30 -25.55 1.71
CA ARG A 9 -30.37 -26.51 1.90
C ARG A 9 -30.42 -27.47 0.72
N GLU A 10 -30.96 -28.64 0.99
CA GLU A 10 -31.20 -29.70 0.01
C GLU A 10 -32.71 -29.89 -0.09
N ARG A 11 -33.22 -29.95 -1.32
CA ARG A 11 -34.62 -30.30 -1.58
C ARG A 11 -34.80 -31.82 -1.54
N ASP A 12 -36.05 -32.27 -1.58
CA ASP A 12 -36.40 -33.70 -1.62
C ASP A 12 -35.80 -34.42 -2.85
N ASP A 13 -35.53 -33.69 -3.95
CA ASP A 13 -34.90 -34.23 -5.17
C ASP A 13 -33.35 -34.26 -5.11
N GLY A 14 -32.76 -33.89 -3.97
CA GLY A 14 -31.30 -33.82 -3.76
C GLY A 14 -30.64 -32.56 -4.31
N THR A 15 -31.38 -31.66 -4.96
CA THR A 15 -30.81 -30.41 -5.48
C THR A 15 -30.52 -29.42 -4.35
N LEU A 16 -29.35 -28.76 -4.44
CA LEU A 16 -28.94 -27.75 -3.46
C LEU A 16 -29.48 -26.36 -3.82
N TYR A 17 -29.84 -25.59 -2.80
CA TYR A 17 -30.19 -24.17 -2.94
C TYR A 17 -29.73 -23.36 -1.73
N VAL A 18 -29.63 -22.04 -1.92
CA VAL A 18 -29.31 -21.10 -0.84
C VAL A 18 -30.59 -20.57 -0.22
N GLU A 19 -30.70 -20.70 1.09
CA GLU A 19 -31.73 -20.05 1.90
C GLU A 19 -31.14 -18.78 2.52
N ARG A 20 -31.79 -17.62 2.31
CA ARG A 20 -31.39 -16.34 2.91
C ARG A 20 -32.29 -15.98 4.09
N LYS A 21 -31.68 -15.63 5.23
CA LYS A 21 -32.35 -15.02 6.38
C LYS A 21 -32.31 -13.50 6.23
N GLN A 22 -33.49 -12.87 6.09
CA GLN A 22 -33.62 -11.45 5.72
C GLN A 22 -33.40 -10.45 6.88
N ALA A 23 -33.51 -10.90 8.12
CA ALA A 23 -33.41 -10.04 9.30
C ALA A 23 -32.53 -10.74 10.35
N SER A 24 -31.21 -10.72 10.13
CA SER A 24 -30.22 -11.20 11.09
C SER A 24 -29.43 -10.06 11.71
N THR A 25 -28.72 -10.34 12.80
CA THR A 25 -27.75 -9.43 13.39
C THR A 25 -26.37 -10.07 13.48
N THR A 26 -25.34 -9.24 13.67
CA THR A 26 -23.96 -9.68 13.93
C THR A 26 -23.78 -10.36 15.29
N GLU A 27 -24.82 -10.45 16.12
CA GLU A 27 -24.79 -11.18 17.40
C GLU A 27 -25.11 -12.67 17.22
N GLU A 28 -25.65 -13.05 16.06
CA GLU A 28 -25.94 -14.44 15.76
C GLU A 28 -24.68 -15.26 15.52
N PHE A 29 -24.82 -16.58 15.63
CA PHE A 29 -23.73 -17.51 15.36
C PHE A 29 -23.64 -17.83 13.87
N TYR A 30 -22.55 -17.41 13.23
CA TYR A 30 -22.28 -17.69 11.81
C TYR A 30 -20.77 -17.77 11.52
N VAL A 31 -20.45 -18.35 10.36
CA VAL A 31 -19.11 -18.29 9.76
C VAL A 31 -19.08 -17.26 8.64
N ALA A 32 -17.99 -16.53 8.46
CA ALA A 32 -17.84 -15.66 7.29
C ALA A 32 -16.93 -16.34 6.25
N ILE A 33 -17.25 -16.19 4.98
CA ILE A 33 -16.48 -16.77 3.87
C ILE A 33 -15.71 -15.64 3.20
N SER A 34 -14.40 -15.83 3.10
CA SER A 34 -13.49 -14.96 2.38
C SER A 34 -12.96 -15.69 1.15
N HIS A 35 -13.08 -15.06 -0.02
CA HIS A 35 -12.73 -15.69 -1.29
C HIS A 35 -12.34 -14.67 -2.36
N VAL A 36 -11.63 -15.14 -3.36
CA VAL A 36 -11.37 -14.39 -4.59
C VAL A 36 -12.44 -14.75 -5.61
N TRP A 37 -12.99 -13.79 -6.34
CA TRP A 37 -13.95 -14.09 -7.42
C TRP A 37 -13.32 -14.82 -8.62
N GLY A 38 -11.99 -14.85 -8.71
CA GLY A 38 -11.22 -15.32 -9.86
C GLY A 38 -10.77 -14.17 -10.77
N ASP A 39 -9.97 -14.51 -11.78
CA ASP A 39 -9.54 -13.57 -12.82
C ASP A 39 -10.75 -13.09 -13.63
N PRO A 40 -11.01 -11.77 -13.76
CA PRO A 40 -12.12 -11.23 -14.55
C PRO A 40 -12.21 -11.75 -15.99
N SER A 41 -11.09 -12.19 -16.58
CA SER A 41 -11.06 -12.81 -17.92
C SER A 41 -11.58 -14.25 -17.96
N THR A 42 -11.71 -14.91 -16.80
CA THR A 42 -12.08 -16.33 -16.67
C THR A 42 -13.40 -16.58 -15.94
N ILE A 43 -13.92 -15.59 -15.22
CA ILE A 43 -15.19 -15.73 -14.48
C ILE A 43 -16.36 -15.90 -15.45
N GLN A 44 -17.29 -16.78 -15.08
CA GLN A 44 -18.50 -17.06 -15.85
C GLN A 44 -19.74 -16.79 -15.02
N THR A 45 -20.86 -16.46 -15.67
CA THR A 45 -22.14 -16.27 -14.97
C THR A 45 -22.81 -17.61 -14.76
N HIS A 46 -23.13 -17.92 -13.50
CA HIS A 46 -23.84 -19.12 -13.09
C HIS A 46 -25.14 -18.73 -12.40
N ASN A 47 -26.20 -19.49 -12.64
CA ASN A 47 -27.47 -19.28 -11.96
C ASN A 47 -27.55 -20.15 -10.71
N ILE A 48 -27.50 -19.53 -9.54
CA ILE A 48 -27.49 -20.23 -8.25
C ILE A 48 -28.90 -20.27 -7.68
N SER A 49 -29.40 -21.47 -7.40
CA SER A 49 -30.75 -21.66 -6.87
C SER A 49 -30.93 -20.94 -5.53
N GLY A 50 -31.97 -20.11 -5.42
CA GLY A 50 -32.24 -19.26 -4.25
C GLY A 50 -31.57 -17.88 -4.26
N ILE A 51 -30.67 -17.62 -5.22
CA ILE A 51 -29.95 -16.34 -5.36
C ILE A 51 -30.20 -15.68 -6.71
N GLY A 52 -30.07 -16.44 -7.80
CA GLY A 52 -30.07 -15.91 -9.17
C GLY A 52 -28.66 -15.91 -9.79
N PRO A 53 -28.42 -15.07 -10.81
CA PRO A 53 -27.16 -15.03 -11.54
C PRO A 53 -26.03 -14.43 -10.70
N VAL A 54 -24.90 -15.12 -10.67
CA VAL A 54 -23.66 -14.70 -9.98
C VAL A 54 -22.44 -15.01 -10.85
N GLN A 55 -21.36 -14.24 -10.69
CA GLN A 55 -20.10 -14.50 -11.39
C GLN A 55 -19.18 -15.36 -10.53
N LEU A 56 -18.70 -16.49 -11.07
CA LEU A 56 -17.84 -17.43 -10.37
C LEU A 56 -16.63 -17.80 -11.23
N SER A 57 -15.49 -17.99 -10.58
CA SER A 57 -14.30 -18.61 -11.13
C SER A 57 -14.54 -20.09 -11.51
N PRO A 58 -13.79 -20.65 -12.47
CA PRO A 58 -13.88 -22.07 -12.83
C PRO A 58 -13.72 -23.04 -11.64
N GLY A 59 -12.89 -22.69 -10.64
CA GLY A 59 -12.68 -23.50 -9.44
C GLY A 59 -13.85 -23.51 -8.44
N LYS A 60 -14.89 -22.71 -8.69
CA LYS A 60 -16.06 -22.54 -7.80
C LYS A 60 -17.39 -22.80 -8.51
N THR A 61 -17.38 -23.44 -9.67
CA THR A 61 -18.62 -23.77 -10.40
C THR A 61 -19.58 -24.62 -9.55
N ASP A 62 -19.04 -25.44 -8.64
CA ASP A 62 -19.80 -26.24 -7.68
C ASP A 62 -19.83 -25.64 -6.26
N ILE A 63 -20.00 -24.32 -6.18
CA ILE A 63 -19.92 -23.56 -4.91
C ILE A 63 -20.89 -24.08 -3.83
N LEU A 64 -22.06 -24.62 -4.19
CA LEU A 64 -23.04 -25.09 -3.20
C LEU A 64 -22.57 -26.37 -2.51
N ASN A 65 -22.01 -27.34 -3.24
CA ASN A 65 -21.42 -28.53 -2.63
C ASN A 65 -20.18 -28.17 -1.82
N ILE A 66 -19.35 -27.22 -2.29
CA ILE A 66 -18.21 -26.71 -1.52
C ILE A 66 -18.70 -26.18 -0.17
N LEU A 67 -19.65 -25.25 -0.16
CA LEU A 67 -20.13 -24.62 1.08
C LEU A 67 -20.87 -25.60 2.00
N LYS A 68 -21.57 -26.62 1.46
CA LYS A 68 -22.23 -27.67 2.24
C LYS A 68 -21.26 -28.58 3.00
N ARG A 69 -19.95 -28.58 2.64
CA ARG A 69 -18.97 -29.42 3.34
C ARG A 69 -18.93 -29.09 4.84
N PRO A 70 -18.89 -30.10 5.73
CA PRO A 70 -18.85 -29.88 7.18
C PRO A 70 -17.64 -29.08 7.67
N ASP A 71 -16.52 -29.11 6.93
CA ASP A 71 -15.31 -28.37 7.28
C ASP A 71 -15.33 -26.90 6.84
N ILE A 72 -16.38 -26.47 6.12
CA ILE A 72 -16.60 -25.11 5.61
C ILE A 72 -17.79 -24.46 6.33
N CYS A 73 -19.04 -24.71 5.89
CA CYS A 73 -20.24 -24.21 6.56
C CYS A 73 -21.13 -25.34 7.11
N GLY A 74 -21.14 -26.52 6.48
CA GLY A 74 -22.08 -27.58 6.83
C GLY A 74 -23.53 -27.10 6.70
N HIS A 75 -24.27 -27.21 7.80
CA HIS A 75 -25.66 -26.75 7.92
C HIS A 75 -25.80 -25.41 8.65
N ASP A 76 -24.69 -24.81 9.09
CA ASP A 76 -24.68 -23.56 9.84
C ASP A 76 -25.00 -22.36 8.92
N TRP A 77 -25.40 -21.25 9.55
CA TRP A 77 -25.48 -19.97 8.86
C TRP A 77 -24.09 -19.45 8.53
N PHE A 78 -23.97 -18.83 7.36
CA PHE A 78 -22.76 -18.18 6.92
C PHE A 78 -23.03 -16.83 6.27
N TRP A 79 -22.01 -15.98 6.27
CA TRP A 79 -21.97 -14.74 5.51
C TRP A 79 -20.98 -14.88 4.36
N MET A 80 -21.40 -14.54 3.15
CA MET A 80 -20.55 -14.47 1.97
C MET A 80 -21.04 -13.31 1.12
N ASP A 81 -20.15 -12.40 0.72
CA ASP A 81 -20.46 -11.19 -0.04
C ASP A 81 -21.41 -11.46 -1.23
N LEU A 82 -21.13 -12.51 -1.98
CA LEU A 82 -21.86 -12.94 -3.17
C LEU A 82 -23.34 -13.25 -2.89
N PHE A 83 -23.63 -13.81 -1.72
CA PHE A 83 -24.98 -14.25 -1.34
C PHE A 83 -25.65 -13.33 -0.35
N CYS A 84 -24.90 -12.53 0.40
CA CYS A 84 -25.43 -11.74 1.51
C CYS A 84 -25.43 -10.24 1.22
N ILE A 85 -24.83 -9.77 0.12
CA ILE A 85 -25.01 -8.40 -0.34
C ILE A 85 -26.15 -8.35 -1.37
N ASP A 86 -27.25 -7.70 -1.00
CA ASP A 86 -28.35 -7.44 -1.92
C ASP A 86 -28.08 -6.15 -2.69
N GLN A 87 -27.84 -6.30 -4.00
CA GLN A 87 -27.46 -5.20 -4.88
C GLN A 87 -28.65 -4.55 -5.60
N ARG A 88 -29.89 -4.98 -5.30
CA ARG A 88 -31.11 -4.40 -5.87
C ARG A 88 -31.36 -3.00 -5.29
N ALA A 89 -31.96 -2.12 -6.09
CA ALA A 89 -32.25 -0.75 -5.65
C ALA A 89 -33.26 -0.71 -4.48
N GLU A 90 -34.23 -1.61 -4.52
CA GLU A 90 -35.27 -1.84 -3.52
C GLU A 90 -34.83 -2.78 -2.36
N SER A 91 -33.53 -3.01 -2.18
CA SER A 91 -33.02 -3.74 -1.02
C SER A 91 -33.44 -3.04 0.29
N PRO A 92 -34.02 -3.76 1.27
CA PRO A 92 -34.36 -3.22 2.59
C PRO A 92 -33.17 -2.57 3.33
N ILE A 93 -31.96 -3.07 3.09
CA ILE A 93 -30.72 -2.52 3.63
C ILE A 93 -30.01 -1.77 2.51
N SER A 94 -29.73 -0.49 2.71
CA SER A 94 -29.03 0.32 1.70
C SER A 94 -27.64 -0.26 1.40
N ILE A 95 -27.16 -0.12 0.17
CA ILE A 95 -25.82 -0.60 -0.20
C ILE A 95 -24.71 0.06 0.63
N SER A 96 -24.85 1.34 0.99
CA SER A 96 -23.90 2.02 1.88
C SER A 96 -23.89 1.37 3.26
N SER A 97 -25.06 1.11 3.85
CA SER A 97 -25.18 0.40 5.12
C SER A 97 -24.59 -1.01 5.07
N GLN A 98 -24.80 -1.74 3.97
CA GLN A 98 -24.22 -3.08 3.78
C GLN A 98 -22.68 -3.03 3.69
N LEU A 99 -22.11 -2.06 2.97
CA LEU A 99 -20.65 -1.89 2.87
C LEU A 99 -20.03 -1.49 4.22
N MET A 100 -20.67 -0.57 4.95
CA MET A 100 -20.25 -0.19 6.30
C MET A 100 -20.42 -1.33 7.32
N ALA A 101 -21.17 -2.39 6.99
CA ALA A 101 -21.35 -3.57 7.85
C ALA A 101 -20.17 -4.54 7.78
N ILE A 102 -19.42 -4.52 6.68
CA ILE A 102 -18.37 -5.53 6.42
C ILE A 102 -17.40 -5.64 7.60
N PRO A 103 -16.86 -4.55 8.18
CA PRO A 103 -15.95 -4.66 9.32
C PRO A 103 -16.53 -5.43 10.50
N ILE A 104 -17.75 -5.08 10.95
CA ILE A 104 -18.38 -5.74 12.10
C ILE A 104 -18.77 -7.19 11.78
N ILE A 105 -19.18 -7.49 10.55
CA ILE A 105 -19.52 -8.85 10.13
C ILE A 105 -18.33 -9.81 10.29
N TYR A 106 -17.15 -9.42 9.81
CA TYR A 106 -15.97 -10.28 9.90
C TYR A 106 -15.43 -10.35 11.34
N LYS A 107 -15.48 -9.24 12.10
CA LYS A 107 -15.10 -9.21 13.53
C LYS A 107 -15.96 -10.13 14.40
N SER A 108 -17.27 -10.15 14.16
CA SER A 108 -18.23 -10.91 14.97
C SER A 108 -18.40 -12.37 14.54
N SER A 109 -17.91 -12.75 13.35
CA SER A 109 -17.99 -14.13 12.89
C SER A 109 -17.22 -15.09 13.81
N ARG A 110 -17.70 -16.32 13.99
CA ARG A 110 -16.98 -17.37 14.76
C ARG A 110 -15.56 -17.58 14.20
N VAL A 111 -15.52 -17.70 12.88
CA VAL A 111 -14.33 -17.95 12.09
C VAL A 111 -14.58 -17.44 10.67
N VAL A 112 -13.52 -16.91 10.09
CA VAL A 112 -13.47 -16.56 8.67
C VAL A 112 -12.80 -17.70 7.91
N ILE A 113 -13.58 -18.38 7.08
CA ILE A 113 -13.08 -19.45 6.21
C ILE A 113 -12.53 -18.82 4.94
N VAL A 114 -11.22 -18.97 4.71
CA VAL A 114 -10.53 -18.50 3.52
C VAL A 114 -10.48 -19.63 2.50
N LEU A 115 -11.13 -19.43 1.34
CA LEU A 115 -11.14 -20.39 0.25
C LEU A 115 -10.00 -20.11 -0.73
N ILE A 116 -8.98 -20.98 -0.71
CA ILE A 116 -7.84 -20.93 -1.62
C ILE A 116 -8.15 -21.80 -2.83
N GLU A 117 -8.31 -21.17 -3.99
CA GLU A 117 -8.70 -21.85 -5.23
C GLU A 117 -7.51 -22.24 -6.10
N SER A 118 -6.40 -21.53 -5.96
CA SER A 118 -5.20 -21.77 -6.75
C SER A 118 -4.64 -23.16 -6.45
N PRO A 119 -3.98 -23.81 -7.43
CA PRO A 119 -3.31 -25.07 -7.20
C PRO A 119 -2.33 -25.01 -6.01
N VAL A 120 -2.49 -25.91 -5.04
CA VAL A 120 -1.58 -26.05 -3.90
C VAL A 120 -0.89 -27.41 -3.94
N CYS A 121 0.43 -27.41 -3.86
CA CYS A 121 1.30 -28.59 -3.81
C CYS A 121 1.05 -29.35 -2.51
N GLN A 122 0.42 -30.53 -2.60
CA GLN A 122 0.06 -31.31 -1.43
C GLN A 122 1.29 -31.77 -0.64
N GLN A 123 2.35 -32.21 -1.32
CA GLN A 123 3.57 -32.72 -0.67
C GLN A 123 4.27 -31.61 0.13
N TRP A 124 4.39 -30.41 -0.43
CA TRP A 124 4.98 -29.27 0.28
C TRP A 124 4.12 -28.84 1.46
N ALA A 125 2.82 -28.66 1.23
CA ALA A 125 1.89 -28.24 2.28
C ALA A 125 1.91 -29.20 3.48
N SER A 126 1.88 -30.51 3.26
CA SER A 126 1.96 -31.50 4.35
C SER A 126 3.32 -31.51 5.05
N SER A 127 4.43 -31.36 4.32
CA SER A 127 5.77 -31.32 4.92
C SER A 127 5.96 -30.06 5.79
N ALA A 128 5.49 -28.91 5.29
CA ALA A 128 5.56 -27.65 6.01
C ALA A 128 4.61 -27.62 7.22
N GLU A 129 3.41 -28.23 7.11
CA GLU A 129 2.49 -28.41 8.24
C GLU A 129 3.11 -29.27 9.34
N GLN A 130 3.74 -30.38 8.98
CA GLN A 130 4.46 -31.23 9.93
C GLN A 130 5.58 -30.46 10.64
N ALA A 131 6.45 -29.79 9.88
CA ALA A 131 7.53 -28.99 10.45
C ALA A 131 7.00 -27.90 11.40
N ALA A 132 5.91 -27.22 11.03
CA ALA A 132 5.26 -26.20 11.86
C ALA A 132 4.67 -26.76 13.16
N HIS A 133 4.19 -28.01 13.16
CA HIS A 133 3.68 -28.68 14.37
C HIS A 133 4.80 -29.11 15.32
N GLU A 134 5.95 -29.51 14.79
CA GLU A 134 7.10 -29.94 15.60
C GLU A 134 7.78 -28.77 16.33
N GLY A 135 7.53 -27.52 15.90
CA GLY A 135 8.04 -26.32 16.59
C GLY A 135 9.55 -26.10 16.46
N LEU A 136 10.25 -26.92 15.67
CA LEU A 136 11.70 -26.90 15.44
C LEU A 136 12.07 -26.16 14.14
N VAL A 137 11.27 -25.17 13.74
CA VAL A 137 11.47 -24.51 12.45
C VAL A 137 12.49 -23.38 12.58
N ASP A 138 13.72 -23.62 12.14
CA ASP A 138 14.63 -22.52 11.87
C ASP A 138 14.04 -21.65 10.74
N ASN A 139 13.74 -20.39 11.08
CA ASN A 139 13.08 -19.45 10.18
C ASN A 139 13.86 -19.20 8.88
N GLN A 140 15.18 -19.23 8.91
CA GLN A 140 16.02 -19.03 7.72
C GLN A 140 16.04 -20.29 6.86
N VAL A 141 16.21 -21.46 7.48
CA VAL A 141 16.17 -22.76 6.77
C VAL A 141 14.82 -22.93 6.08
N PHE A 142 13.71 -22.67 6.77
CA PHE A 142 12.38 -22.77 6.17
C PHE A 142 12.22 -21.84 4.95
N LYS A 143 12.67 -20.60 5.06
CA LYS A 143 12.63 -19.62 3.96
C LYS A 143 13.45 -20.07 2.75
N ILE A 144 14.61 -20.68 2.98
CA ILE A 144 15.46 -21.25 1.94
C ILE A 144 14.77 -22.45 1.28
N GLU A 145 14.22 -23.38 2.07
CA GLU A 145 13.55 -24.57 1.56
C GLU A 145 12.29 -24.25 0.77
N GLU A 146 11.46 -23.31 1.24
CA GLU A 146 10.26 -22.88 0.53
C GLU A 146 10.63 -22.20 -0.81
N ALA A 147 11.69 -21.39 -0.83
CA ALA A 147 12.19 -20.76 -2.06
C ALA A 147 12.79 -21.82 -3.02
N SER A 148 13.54 -22.78 -2.49
CA SER A 148 14.10 -23.91 -3.23
C SER A 148 13.00 -24.79 -3.84
N HIS A 149 11.89 -25.01 -3.11
CA HIS A 149 10.71 -25.69 -3.63
C HIS A 149 10.11 -24.94 -4.82
N ALA A 150 9.94 -23.62 -4.68
CA ALA A 150 9.34 -22.77 -5.70
C ALA A 150 10.09 -22.78 -7.04
N ARG A 151 11.41 -23.04 -7.03
CA ARG A 151 12.22 -23.19 -8.26
C ARG A 151 11.64 -24.18 -9.26
N LYS A 152 10.94 -25.21 -8.78
CA LYS A 152 10.43 -26.31 -9.60
C LYS A 152 8.93 -26.57 -9.41
N CYS A 153 8.27 -25.89 -8.47
CA CYS A 153 6.83 -26.01 -8.27
C CYS A 153 6.23 -24.68 -7.85
N ALA A 154 5.40 -24.12 -8.73
CA ALA A 154 4.72 -22.84 -8.53
C ALA A 154 3.55 -22.90 -7.53
N ASN A 155 3.14 -24.10 -7.11
CA ASN A 155 1.87 -24.35 -6.44
C ASN A 155 2.00 -24.15 -4.93
N LEU A 156 2.44 -22.98 -4.48
CA LEU A 156 2.48 -22.62 -3.05
C LEU A 156 1.17 -21.92 -2.65
N SER A 157 0.72 -22.10 -1.40
CA SER A 157 -0.54 -21.48 -0.91
C SER A 157 -0.52 -19.95 -0.98
N LEU A 158 0.63 -19.33 -0.68
CA LEU A 158 0.87 -17.88 -0.79
C LEU A 158 0.79 -17.32 -2.22
N MET A 159 0.71 -18.17 -3.24
CA MET A 159 0.58 -17.73 -4.64
C MET A 159 -0.86 -17.44 -5.02
N ASP A 160 -1.81 -17.72 -4.14
CA ASP A 160 -3.22 -17.44 -4.40
C ASP A 160 -3.50 -15.92 -4.46
N PRO A 161 -4.31 -15.44 -5.42
CA PRO A 161 -4.68 -14.03 -5.53
C PRO A 161 -5.35 -13.44 -4.29
N TRP A 162 -5.76 -14.26 -3.31
CA TRP A 162 -6.26 -13.81 -2.02
C TRP A 162 -5.26 -12.90 -1.30
N PHE A 163 -3.95 -13.12 -1.48
CA PHE A 163 -2.91 -12.25 -0.92
C PHE A 163 -2.70 -10.94 -1.69
N ASP A 164 -3.27 -10.82 -2.88
CA ASP A 164 -3.08 -9.67 -3.76
C ASP A 164 -4.24 -8.68 -3.73
N ARG A 165 -5.44 -9.14 -3.34
CA ARG A 165 -6.66 -8.32 -3.39
C ARG A 165 -6.86 -7.49 -2.12
N LEU A 166 -7.35 -6.27 -2.30
CA LEU A 166 -7.61 -5.35 -1.19
C LEU A 166 -8.79 -5.80 -0.32
N TRP A 167 -9.89 -6.27 -0.93
CA TRP A 167 -11.05 -6.74 -0.17
C TRP A 167 -10.71 -7.94 0.71
N THR A 168 -10.04 -8.95 0.15
CA THR A 168 -9.61 -10.13 0.93
C THR A 168 -8.64 -9.78 2.05
N ARG A 169 -7.83 -8.70 1.88
CA ARG A 169 -7.03 -8.15 2.99
C ARG A 169 -7.92 -7.83 4.17
N GLN A 170 -8.99 -7.07 3.97
CA GLN A 170 -9.87 -6.62 5.05
C GLN A 170 -10.64 -7.75 5.70
N GLU A 171 -11.19 -8.64 4.88
CA GLU A 171 -11.87 -9.84 5.36
C GLU A 171 -10.94 -10.65 6.28
N GLY A 172 -9.67 -10.82 5.88
CA GLY A 172 -8.63 -11.44 6.69
C GLY A 172 -8.20 -10.60 7.90
N LEU A 173 -8.10 -9.28 7.75
CA LEU A 173 -7.66 -8.33 8.76
C LEU A 173 -8.62 -8.31 9.95
N TYR A 174 -9.92 -8.22 9.69
CA TYR A 174 -10.99 -8.11 10.70
C TYR A 174 -11.22 -9.38 11.51
N ALA A 175 -10.91 -10.54 10.92
CA ALA A 175 -11.18 -11.85 11.48
C ALA A 175 -10.47 -12.09 12.82
N MET A 176 -11.16 -12.45 13.90
CA MET A 176 -10.47 -12.94 15.10
C MET A 176 -9.87 -14.33 14.92
N ASN A 177 -10.52 -15.16 14.10
CA ASN A 177 -10.08 -16.50 13.75
C ASN A 177 -10.15 -16.69 12.23
N LEU A 178 -9.08 -17.22 11.64
CA LEU A 178 -9.00 -17.59 10.23
C LEU A 178 -8.80 -19.10 10.10
N LYS A 179 -9.44 -19.70 9.10
CA LYS A 179 -9.22 -21.09 8.70
C LYS A 179 -9.07 -21.17 7.19
N MET A 180 -7.95 -21.70 6.70
CA MET A 180 -7.69 -21.84 5.26
C MET A 180 -8.13 -23.21 4.74
N ILE A 181 -8.85 -23.21 3.63
CA ILE A 181 -9.27 -24.42 2.93
C ILE A 181 -8.72 -24.40 1.52
N PHE A 182 -7.88 -25.39 1.20
CA PHE A 182 -7.36 -25.58 -0.15
C PHE A 182 -8.38 -26.37 -0.96
N LEU A 183 -8.97 -25.73 -1.96
CA LEU A 183 -9.96 -26.34 -2.85
C LEU A 183 -9.30 -27.21 -3.93
N ASN A 184 -8.09 -26.84 -4.37
CA ASN A 184 -7.38 -27.48 -5.47
C ASN A 184 -5.99 -27.99 -5.03
N LYS A 185 -5.94 -29.17 -4.40
CA LYS A 185 -4.68 -29.82 -4.05
C LYS A 185 -4.14 -30.58 -5.26
N THR A 186 -2.87 -30.37 -5.58
CA THR A 186 -2.20 -30.96 -6.75
C THR A 186 -0.94 -31.72 -6.36
N VAL A 187 -0.56 -32.69 -7.19
CA VAL A 187 0.71 -33.40 -7.07
C VAL A 187 1.87 -32.42 -7.30
N CYS A 188 2.98 -32.64 -6.59
CA CYS A 188 4.13 -31.74 -6.69
C CYS A 188 4.72 -31.72 -8.10
N ALA A 189 4.72 -30.53 -8.70
CA ALA A 189 5.26 -30.32 -10.05
C ALA A 189 6.78 -30.55 -10.14
N ARG A 190 7.51 -30.61 -9.01
CA ARG A 190 8.97 -30.85 -9.00
C ARG A 190 9.38 -32.17 -9.67
N LEU A 191 8.49 -33.15 -9.65
CA LEU A 191 8.73 -34.50 -10.18
C LEU A 191 8.43 -34.60 -11.69
N THR A 192 7.65 -33.66 -12.23
CA THR A 192 7.10 -33.74 -13.59
C THR A 192 7.56 -32.61 -14.51
N THR A 193 7.97 -31.47 -13.94
CA THR A 193 8.22 -30.25 -14.70
C THR A 193 9.72 -29.99 -14.84
N VAL A 194 10.21 -29.95 -16.08
CA VAL A 194 11.57 -29.50 -16.40
C VAL A 194 11.51 -28.04 -16.82
N LEU A 195 11.70 -27.12 -15.86
CA LEU A 195 11.81 -25.69 -16.18
C LEU A 195 13.24 -25.33 -16.61
N PRO A 196 13.44 -24.43 -17.60
CA PRO A 196 14.73 -23.84 -17.90
C PRO A 196 15.33 -23.07 -16.70
N PRO A 197 16.67 -22.96 -16.54
CA PRO A 197 17.28 -22.32 -15.38
C PRO A 197 16.77 -20.90 -15.08
N LEU A 198 16.57 -20.07 -16.11
CA LEU A 198 16.05 -18.71 -15.95
C LEU A 198 14.63 -18.69 -15.36
N GLU A 199 13.75 -19.58 -15.82
CA GLU A 199 12.38 -19.68 -15.32
C GLU A 199 12.35 -20.19 -13.87
N ARG A 200 13.25 -21.10 -13.49
CA ARG A 200 13.40 -21.52 -12.09
C ARG A 200 13.75 -20.35 -11.18
N TYR A 201 14.69 -19.52 -11.62
CA TYR A 201 15.10 -18.33 -10.89
C TYR A 201 13.94 -17.33 -10.78
N LYS A 202 13.22 -17.05 -11.88
CA LYS A 202 12.02 -16.19 -11.84
C LYS A 202 10.97 -16.69 -10.85
N MET A 203 10.70 -18.00 -10.87
CA MET A 203 9.72 -18.62 -9.97
C MET A 203 10.11 -18.53 -8.49
N GLU A 204 11.38 -18.78 -8.18
CA GLU A 204 11.92 -18.60 -6.82
C GLU A 204 11.78 -17.15 -6.36
N ARG A 205 12.16 -16.19 -7.21
CA ARG A 205 12.06 -14.76 -6.88
C ARG A 205 10.62 -14.33 -6.66
N LYS A 206 9.70 -14.78 -7.50
CA LYS A 206 8.26 -14.57 -7.34
C LYS A 206 7.76 -15.14 -6.00
N ALA A 207 8.20 -16.34 -5.61
CA ALA A 207 7.81 -16.93 -4.34
C ALA A 207 8.34 -16.15 -3.13
N ILE A 208 9.58 -15.67 -3.20
CA ILE A 208 10.15 -14.80 -2.16
C ILE A 208 9.33 -13.51 -2.04
N ALA A 209 8.99 -12.87 -3.16
CA ALA A 209 8.16 -11.66 -3.15
C ALA A 209 6.77 -11.92 -2.56
N LYS A 210 6.11 -13.01 -2.98
CA LYS A 210 4.78 -13.40 -2.47
C LYS A 210 4.81 -13.78 -0.98
N ARG A 211 5.87 -14.41 -0.49
CA ARG A 211 6.09 -14.63 0.95
C ARG A 211 6.17 -13.31 1.70
N GLU A 212 6.92 -12.34 1.18
CA GLU A 212 7.03 -11.02 1.81
C GLU A 212 5.67 -10.29 1.81
N ALA A 213 4.86 -10.43 0.77
CA ALA A 213 3.49 -9.90 0.74
C ALA A 213 2.58 -10.59 1.78
N ALA A 214 2.66 -11.92 1.91
CA ALA A 214 1.93 -12.66 2.93
C ALA A 214 2.40 -12.30 4.35
N LEU A 215 3.70 -12.16 4.59
CA LEU A 215 4.25 -11.68 5.86
C LEU A 215 3.81 -10.25 6.16
N SER A 216 3.81 -9.35 5.15
CA SER A 216 3.28 -7.99 5.28
C SER A 216 1.84 -7.99 5.77
N PHE A 217 0.98 -8.83 5.18
CA PHE A 217 -0.38 -9.04 5.67
C PHE A 217 -0.43 -9.56 7.11
N ILE A 218 0.43 -10.50 7.50
CA ILE A 218 0.50 -10.99 8.87
C ILE A 218 0.91 -9.87 9.83
N TYR A 219 1.92 -9.06 9.50
CA TYR A 219 2.34 -7.92 10.32
C TYR A 219 1.21 -6.92 10.53
N ASP A 220 0.56 -6.55 9.44
CA ASP A 220 -0.59 -5.67 9.41
C ASP A 220 -1.76 -6.22 10.25
N LYS A 221 -2.04 -7.51 10.11
CA LYS A 221 -3.02 -8.21 10.94
C LYS A 221 -2.70 -8.16 12.43
N LEU A 222 -1.46 -8.48 12.80
CA LEU A 222 -1.02 -8.44 14.19
C LEU A 222 -1.12 -7.01 14.74
N ALA A 223 -0.67 -6.00 13.97
CA ALA A 223 -0.76 -4.59 14.34
C ALA A 223 -2.21 -4.11 14.53
N TYR A 224 -3.13 -4.49 13.63
CA TYR A 224 -4.57 -4.19 13.73
C TYR A 224 -5.16 -4.62 15.08
N HIS A 225 -4.71 -5.78 15.58
CA HIS A 225 -5.17 -6.39 16.81
C HIS A 225 -4.32 -6.04 18.04
N GLY A 226 -3.40 -5.08 17.93
CA GLY A 226 -2.56 -4.59 19.03
C GLY A 226 -1.37 -5.47 19.39
N ILE A 227 -1.02 -6.40 18.52
CA ILE A 227 0.13 -7.29 18.69
C ILE A 227 1.33 -6.64 17.97
N PHE A 228 1.95 -5.67 18.63
CA PHE A 228 3.18 -5.05 18.15
C PHE A 228 4.35 -5.93 18.58
N SER A 229 4.74 -6.90 17.75
CA SER A 229 5.85 -7.79 18.09
C SER A 229 7.20 -7.10 17.97
N ASP A 230 8.07 -7.37 18.94
CA ASP A 230 9.51 -7.30 18.74
C ASP A 230 9.88 -8.35 17.69
N LYS A 231 10.38 -7.87 16.55
CA LYS A 231 10.48 -8.59 15.28
C LYS A 231 11.07 -9.99 15.43
N GLY A 232 10.37 -10.97 14.86
CA GLY A 232 10.92 -12.29 14.54
C GLY A 232 9.88 -13.39 14.65
N ASP A 233 9.90 -14.08 15.77
CA ASP A 233 9.28 -15.39 15.89
C ASP A 233 7.76 -15.33 15.87
N ALA A 234 7.13 -14.32 16.48
CA ALA A 234 5.67 -14.21 16.49
C ALA A 234 5.07 -14.13 15.07
N SER A 235 5.68 -13.33 14.18
CA SER A 235 5.15 -13.14 12.82
C SER A 235 5.44 -14.33 11.92
N MET A 236 6.58 -15.01 12.12
CA MET A 236 6.85 -16.25 11.38
C MET A 236 5.99 -17.40 11.88
N ASN A 237 5.76 -17.52 13.19
CA ASN A 237 4.80 -18.48 13.77
C ASN A 237 3.39 -18.22 13.23
N ALA A 238 2.96 -16.96 13.18
CA ALA A 238 1.67 -16.56 12.61
C ALA A 238 1.56 -16.92 11.12
N TYR A 239 2.65 -16.76 10.37
CA TYR A 239 2.74 -17.17 8.98
C TYR A 239 2.61 -18.69 8.82
N LEU A 240 3.30 -19.48 9.64
CA LEU A 240 3.21 -20.94 9.63
C LEU A 240 1.83 -21.45 10.05
N ASP A 241 1.26 -20.84 11.09
CA ASP A 241 -0.07 -21.13 11.59
C ASP A 241 -1.12 -20.89 10.50
N LEU A 242 -1.11 -19.70 9.89
CA LEU A 242 -2.08 -19.35 8.86
C LEU A 242 -1.91 -20.20 7.58
N LEU A 243 -0.70 -20.25 7.01
CA LEU A 243 -0.50 -20.86 5.68
C LEU A 243 -0.40 -22.38 5.69
N TYR A 244 0.12 -22.98 6.77
CA TYR A 244 0.49 -24.39 6.79
C TYR A 244 -0.29 -25.20 7.81
N LYS A 245 -0.47 -24.70 9.04
CA LYS A 245 -1.46 -25.29 9.98
C LYS A 245 -2.89 -24.94 9.59
N ARG A 246 -3.06 -23.97 8.67
CA ARG A 246 -4.33 -23.55 8.08
C ARG A 246 -5.31 -22.99 9.12
N GLN A 247 -4.80 -22.52 10.25
CA GLN A 247 -5.56 -21.99 11.37
C GLN A 247 -4.78 -20.85 12.01
N PHE A 248 -5.45 -19.73 12.24
CA PHE A 248 -4.86 -18.60 12.94
C PHE A 248 -5.88 -18.02 13.90
N SER A 249 -5.50 -17.80 15.16
CA SER A 249 -6.33 -17.11 16.14
C SER A 249 -5.57 -15.93 16.74
N VAL A 250 -6.14 -14.74 16.64
CA VAL A 250 -5.56 -13.51 17.24
C VAL A 250 -5.31 -13.70 18.74
N SER A 251 -6.20 -14.43 19.43
CA SER A 251 -6.12 -14.67 20.87
C SER A 251 -4.87 -15.46 21.29
N GLN A 252 -4.37 -16.36 20.43
CA GLN A 252 -3.14 -17.13 20.69
C GLN A 252 -1.89 -16.25 20.76
N TYR A 253 -1.97 -15.06 20.18
CA TYR A 253 -0.90 -14.07 20.15
C TYR A 253 -1.14 -12.91 21.14
N GLY A 254 -2.13 -13.02 22.03
CA GLY A 254 -2.48 -11.99 23.01
C GLY A 254 -3.17 -10.75 22.43
N GLY A 255 -3.63 -10.82 21.17
CA GLY A 255 -4.33 -9.70 20.54
C GLY A 255 -5.79 -9.59 20.96
N LYS A 256 -6.37 -8.42 20.67
CA LYS A 256 -7.77 -8.09 20.92
C LYS A 256 -8.49 -7.72 19.62
N ILE A 257 -9.80 -7.57 19.67
CA ILE A 257 -10.59 -7.09 18.53
C ILE A 257 -10.10 -5.68 18.15
N GLY A 258 -9.74 -5.49 16.87
CA GLY A 258 -9.22 -4.22 16.34
C GLY A 258 -10.29 -3.31 15.70
N PRO A 259 -9.90 -2.16 15.13
CA PRO A 259 -8.53 -1.63 15.17
C PRO A 259 -8.18 -1.14 16.58
N VAL A 260 -6.93 -1.30 16.99
CA VAL A 260 -6.42 -0.63 18.19
C VAL A 260 -6.11 0.84 17.90
N GLY A 261 -6.17 1.71 18.91
CA GLY A 261 -6.16 3.17 18.71
C GLY A 261 -4.95 3.75 17.96
N ASN A 262 -3.81 3.05 17.95
CA ASN A 262 -2.60 3.46 17.24
C ASN A 262 -2.44 2.81 15.84
N TYR A 263 -3.40 1.99 15.41
CA TYR A 263 -3.37 1.39 14.08
C TYR A 263 -3.83 2.39 13.02
N MET A 264 -3.06 2.53 11.93
CA MET A 264 -3.32 3.47 10.85
C MET A 264 -3.71 2.72 9.56
N PRO A 265 -5.02 2.64 9.22
CA PRO A 265 -5.50 1.81 8.10
C PRO A 265 -4.87 2.16 6.76
N ILE A 266 -4.73 3.46 6.46
CA ILE A 266 -4.19 3.92 5.18
C ILE A 266 -2.71 3.60 5.05
N MET A 267 -1.91 3.86 6.09
CA MET A 267 -0.47 3.61 6.05
C MET A 267 -0.17 2.12 5.84
N GLU A 268 -0.85 1.23 6.56
CA GLU A 268 -0.60 -0.21 6.43
C GLU A 268 -1.20 -0.78 5.13
N ALA A 269 -2.36 -0.28 4.69
CA ALA A 269 -2.91 -0.65 3.38
C ALA A 269 -1.97 -0.21 2.25
N TRP A 270 -1.46 1.03 2.30
CA TRP A 270 -0.52 1.57 1.32
C TRP A 270 0.74 0.72 1.18
N ARG A 271 1.31 0.24 2.29
CA ARG A 271 2.49 -0.65 2.27
C ARG A 271 2.23 -2.04 1.68
N SER A 272 0.96 -2.42 1.46
CA SER A 272 0.61 -3.76 0.99
C SER A 272 0.70 -3.92 -0.52
N GLY A 273 0.64 -2.83 -1.30
CA GLY A 273 0.61 -2.89 -2.77
C GLY A 273 -0.57 -3.67 -3.36
N ARG A 274 -1.63 -3.88 -2.58
CA ARG A 274 -2.78 -4.68 -2.99
C ARG A 274 -3.65 -3.96 -4.01
N MET A 275 -4.33 -4.75 -4.82
CA MET A 275 -5.11 -4.29 -5.97
C MET A 275 -6.60 -4.52 -5.79
N THR A 276 -7.40 -3.79 -6.54
CA THR A 276 -8.83 -4.04 -6.72
C THR A 276 -9.21 -3.97 -8.20
N ALA A 277 -10.32 -4.61 -8.57
CA ALA A 277 -10.87 -4.53 -9.93
C ALA A 277 -11.50 -3.16 -10.22
N LYS A 278 -11.87 -2.38 -9.20
CA LYS A 278 -12.52 -1.07 -9.36
C LYS A 278 -11.83 -0.03 -8.49
N PRO A 279 -11.29 1.06 -9.06
CA PRO A 279 -10.56 2.09 -8.32
C PRO A 279 -11.28 2.62 -7.06
N ARG A 280 -12.59 2.84 -7.14
CA ARG A 280 -13.41 3.29 -5.99
C ARG A 280 -13.28 2.42 -4.74
N ASP A 281 -12.97 1.14 -4.90
CA ASP A 281 -12.86 0.22 -3.78
C ASP A 281 -11.61 0.52 -2.94
N TYR A 282 -10.61 1.26 -3.42
CA TYR A 282 -9.51 1.74 -2.57
C TYR A 282 -10.01 2.58 -1.39
N VAL A 283 -11.04 3.43 -1.62
CA VAL A 283 -11.68 4.20 -0.54
C VAL A 283 -12.63 3.33 0.26
N LEU A 284 -13.57 2.65 -0.43
CA LEU A 284 -14.64 1.90 0.23
C LEU A 284 -14.16 0.71 1.05
N ALA A 285 -12.98 0.20 0.74
CA ALA A 285 -12.34 -0.83 1.52
C ALA A 285 -11.65 -0.18 2.74
N VAL A 286 -10.74 0.77 2.53
CA VAL A 286 -9.78 1.21 3.57
C VAL A 286 -10.39 2.18 4.59
N PHE A 287 -11.24 3.10 4.13
CA PHE A 287 -11.74 4.19 4.95
C PHE A 287 -12.79 3.80 6.01
N PRO A 288 -13.60 2.73 5.86
CA PRO A 288 -14.49 2.28 6.93
C PRO A 288 -13.83 1.95 8.28
N ASP A 289 -12.52 1.73 8.31
CA ASP A 289 -11.76 1.55 9.56
C ASP A 289 -11.39 2.88 10.25
N ILE A 290 -11.55 4.01 9.55
CA ILE A 290 -11.21 5.33 10.08
C ILE A 290 -12.44 5.89 10.78
N GLU A 291 -12.26 6.22 12.07
CA GLU A 291 -13.31 6.84 12.87
C GLU A 291 -13.80 8.15 12.21
N GLY A 292 -15.12 8.35 12.21
CA GLY A 292 -15.77 9.48 11.56
C GLY A 292 -16.21 9.24 10.11
N TYR A 293 -15.55 8.34 9.36
CA TYR A 293 -15.92 8.11 7.96
C TYR A 293 -17.27 7.39 7.80
N ARG A 294 -18.05 7.83 6.80
CA ARG A 294 -19.29 7.20 6.36
C ARG A 294 -19.30 7.13 4.85
N ALA A 295 -19.55 5.95 4.28
CA ALA A 295 -19.71 5.83 2.84
C ALA A 295 -20.92 6.66 2.36
N PRO A 296 -20.77 7.50 1.32
CA PRO A 296 -21.85 8.37 0.84
C PRO A 296 -23.01 7.55 0.27
N GLN A 297 -24.14 8.21 0.00
CA GLN A 297 -25.28 7.55 -0.64
C GLN A 297 -24.91 7.10 -2.06
N ASN A 298 -25.26 5.87 -2.42
CA ASN A 298 -24.96 5.28 -3.73
C ASN A 298 -23.47 5.32 -4.12
N PRO A 299 -22.55 4.83 -3.27
CA PRO A 299 -21.10 4.97 -3.46
C PRO A 299 -20.60 4.29 -4.75
N ARG A 300 -21.39 3.36 -5.31
CA ARG A 300 -21.09 2.68 -6.58
C ARG A 300 -21.21 3.58 -7.82
N ARG A 301 -21.89 4.73 -7.71
CA ARG A 301 -22.04 5.72 -8.79
C ARG A 301 -20.93 6.77 -8.80
N LEU A 302 -20.16 6.85 -7.72
CA LEU A 302 -19.07 7.79 -7.58
C LEU A 302 -17.77 7.21 -8.16
N SER A 303 -16.97 8.08 -8.78
CA SER A 303 -15.60 7.76 -9.16
C SER A 303 -14.71 7.58 -7.93
N PHE A 304 -13.49 7.11 -8.15
CA PHE A 304 -12.48 7.07 -7.09
C PHE A 304 -12.15 8.46 -6.56
N SER A 305 -11.92 9.43 -7.46
CA SER A 305 -11.65 10.83 -7.13
C SER A 305 -12.76 11.46 -6.28
N GLN A 306 -14.02 11.26 -6.67
CA GLN A 306 -15.18 11.77 -5.92
C GLN A 306 -15.29 11.16 -4.52
N LEU A 307 -15.03 9.85 -4.37
CA LEU A 307 -15.05 9.20 -3.06
C LEU A 307 -13.90 9.65 -2.16
N LEU A 308 -12.72 9.89 -2.75
CA LEU A 308 -11.58 10.38 -1.99
C LEU A 308 -11.80 11.83 -1.53
N GLU A 309 -12.38 12.67 -2.38
CA GLU A 309 -12.79 14.04 -2.04
C GLU A 309 -13.82 14.05 -0.91
N ASP A 310 -14.90 13.27 -1.04
CA ASP A 310 -15.93 13.12 -0.01
C ASP A 310 -15.32 12.65 1.32
N ALA A 311 -14.40 11.68 1.28
CA ALA A 311 -13.71 11.25 2.48
C ALA A 311 -12.86 12.38 3.11
N CYS A 312 -12.11 13.13 2.29
CA CYS A 312 -11.31 14.25 2.78
C CYS A 312 -12.17 15.37 3.38
N GLU A 313 -13.33 15.67 2.79
CA GLU A 313 -14.29 16.65 3.32
C GLU A 313 -14.84 16.22 4.68
N GLN A 314 -15.16 14.93 4.85
CA GLN A 314 -15.62 14.40 6.13
C GLN A 314 -14.56 14.55 7.25
N PHE A 315 -13.27 14.49 6.91
CA PHE A 315 -12.18 14.70 7.88
C PHE A 315 -11.76 16.17 8.04
N GLY A 316 -11.95 16.99 6.99
CA GLY A 316 -11.54 18.40 6.98
C GLY A 316 -12.35 19.29 7.92
N GLY A 317 -13.56 18.87 8.28
CA GLY A 317 -14.43 19.61 9.20
C GLY A 317 -14.10 19.44 10.69
N ASP A 318 -13.37 18.38 11.08
CA ASP A 318 -13.23 18.00 12.49
C ASP A 318 -11.77 17.70 12.89
N THR A 319 -11.05 18.77 13.25
CA THR A 319 -9.64 18.67 13.70
C THR A 319 -9.45 17.86 15.00
N SER A 320 -10.52 17.52 15.72
CA SER A 320 -10.41 16.76 16.97
C SER A 320 -9.97 15.32 16.79
N ASN A 321 -10.17 14.74 15.60
CA ASN A 321 -9.85 13.34 15.35
C ASN A 321 -8.35 13.11 15.06
N GLY A 322 -7.54 14.17 15.05
CA GLY A 322 -6.08 14.06 14.93
C GLY A 322 -5.58 13.60 13.54
N PHE A 323 -6.47 13.35 12.59
CA PHE A 323 -6.12 12.92 11.23
C PHE A 323 -6.18 14.08 10.26
N LYS A 324 -5.07 14.34 9.56
CA LYS A 324 -5.07 15.11 8.32
C LYS A 324 -4.52 14.24 7.20
N LEU A 325 -5.34 14.00 6.19
CA LEU A 325 -4.91 13.40 4.93
C LEU A 325 -4.12 14.45 4.16
N LEU A 326 -2.81 14.28 4.05
CA LEU A 326 -2.00 15.10 3.17
C LEU A 326 -1.77 14.34 1.87
N PRO A 327 -2.22 14.88 0.74
CA PRO A 327 -1.99 14.19 -0.51
C PRO A 327 -0.51 14.14 -0.88
N LYS A 328 -0.08 13.17 -1.69
CA LYS A 328 1.27 13.15 -2.30
C LYS A 328 1.43 14.28 -3.30
N ILE A 329 0.36 14.63 -4.01
CA ILE A 329 0.31 15.70 -4.99
C ILE A 329 -0.99 16.46 -4.70
N PRO A 330 -0.93 17.71 -4.24
CA PRO A 330 -2.12 18.55 -4.17
C PRO A 330 -2.58 18.97 -5.58
N LYS A 331 -3.90 19.11 -5.79
CA LYS A 331 -4.49 19.50 -7.08
C LYS A 331 -3.99 20.85 -7.57
N SER A 332 -3.73 21.79 -6.68
CA SER A 332 -3.15 23.10 -6.99
C SER A 332 -1.81 23.03 -7.75
N LEU A 333 -1.00 21.98 -7.55
CA LEU A 333 0.21 21.76 -8.37
C LEU A 333 -0.11 21.52 -9.85
N VAL A 334 -1.28 20.95 -10.11
CA VAL A 334 -1.76 20.54 -11.43
C VAL A 334 -2.63 21.61 -12.07
N THR A 335 -3.55 22.23 -11.33
CA THR A 335 -4.57 23.16 -11.83
C THR A 335 -4.25 24.64 -11.59
N THR A 336 -3.28 24.96 -10.71
CA THR A 336 -2.95 26.32 -10.24
C THR A 336 -4.10 27.09 -9.59
N MET A 337 -5.22 26.43 -9.26
CA MET A 337 -6.38 27.05 -8.63
C MET A 337 -6.18 27.16 -7.10
N PRO A 338 -6.36 28.34 -6.48
CA PRO A 338 -6.18 28.51 -5.03
C PRO A 338 -7.16 27.69 -4.18
N SER A 339 -8.40 27.50 -4.66
CA SER A 339 -9.42 26.67 -4.00
C SER A 339 -9.01 25.21 -3.84
N ASP A 340 -8.04 24.77 -4.64
CA ASP A 340 -7.58 23.38 -4.72
C ASP A 340 -6.25 23.19 -3.99
N SER A 341 -5.83 24.17 -3.17
CA SER A 341 -4.52 24.24 -2.51
C SER A 341 -4.18 22.95 -1.75
N GLU A 342 -5.13 22.42 -0.99
CA GLU A 342 -4.94 21.25 -0.13
C GLU A 342 -5.64 19.98 -0.62
N GLN A 343 -6.48 20.08 -1.67
CA GLN A 343 -7.24 18.92 -2.16
C GLN A 343 -6.32 17.88 -2.81
N PRO A 344 -6.58 16.57 -2.59
CA PRO A 344 -5.79 15.50 -3.20
C PRO A 344 -5.94 15.46 -4.72
N TRP A 345 -4.83 15.46 -5.45
CA TRP A 345 -4.82 15.01 -6.83
C TRP A 345 -4.81 13.48 -6.84
N ALA A 346 -5.82 12.91 -7.48
CA ALA A 346 -5.99 11.48 -7.63
C ALA A 346 -5.89 11.09 -9.10
N LEU A 347 -5.20 9.98 -9.38
CA LEU A 347 -5.40 9.26 -10.64
C LEU A 347 -6.81 8.69 -10.64
N ASP A 348 -7.54 8.77 -11.76
CA ASP A 348 -8.88 8.17 -11.82
C ASP A 348 -8.84 6.63 -11.83
N ASN A 349 -7.73 6.05 -12.30
CA ASN A 349 -7.55 4.61 -12.45
C ASN A 349 -6.21 4.12 -11.84
N PRO A 350 -6.00 4.26 -10.52
CA PRO A 350 -4.84 3.69 -9.83
C PRO A 350 -4.80 2.18 -10.00
N THR A 351 -3.61 1.64 -10.24
CA THR A 351 -3.36 0.22 -10.45
C THR A 351 -3.33 -0.57 -9.14
N ASP A 352 -2.90 0.05 -8.04
CA ASP A 352 -2.85 -0.52 -6.69
C ASP A 352 -3.21 0.52 -5.62
N VAL A 353 -3.33 0.08 -4.37
CA VAL A 353 -3.64 0.93 -3.21
C VAL A 353 -2.57 1.98 -2.94
N THR A 354 -1.36 1.71 -3.42
CA THR A 354 -0.24 2.59 -3.27
C THR A 354 -0.36 3.85 -4.14
N GLU A 355 -0.78 3.66 -5.39
CA GLU A 355 -1.09 4.76 -6.30
C GLU A 355 -2.36 5.49 -5.88
N ALA A 356 -3.32 4.75 -5.31
CA ALA A 356 -4.61 5.30 -4.91
C ALA A 356 -4.49 6.19 -3.67
N LEU A 357 -3.85 5.70 -2.61
CA LEU A 357 -3.89 6.34 -1.30
C LEU A 357 -2.54 6.92 -0.91
N ASP A 358 -2.55 7.99 -0.15
CA ASP A 358 -1.35 8.66 0.28
C ASP A 358 -0.97 8.25 1.70
N PRO A 359 0.28 7.80 1.94
CA PRO A 359 0.73 7.36 3.26
C PRO A 359 1.01 8.54 4.20
N ILE A 360 1.00 9.77 3.68
CA ILE A 360 1.30 10.98 4.42
C ILE A 360 0.03 11.40 5.17
N LEU A 361 -0.31 10.63 6.18
CA LEU A 361 -1.15 11.10 7.28
C LEU A 361 -0.23 11.95 8.16
N MET A 362 -0.62 13.19 8.48
CA MET A 362 0.02 13.89 9.59
C MET A 362 -0.01 12.94 10.78
N MET A 363 1.15 12.45 11.22
CA MET A 363 1.22 11.75 12.49
C MET A 363 0.69 12.73 13.53
N THR A 364 -0.27 12.24 14.32
CA THR A 364 -0.95 13.01 15.34
C THR A 364 0.03 13.82 16.18
N ASN A 365 -0.48 14.95 16.67
CA ASN A 365 0.22 15.93 17.49
C ASN A 365 1.07 15.32 18.63
N GLU A 366 0.85 14.12 19.14
CA GLU A 366 1.70 13.57 20.22
C GLU A 366 3.18 13.38 19.83
N PHE A 367 3.50 13.06 18.57
CA PHE A 367 4.91 12.91 18.15
C PHE A 367 5.59 14.25 17.86
N LEU A 368 4.81 15.29 17.54
CA LEU A 368 5.30 16.62 17.19
C LEU A 368 5.17 17.63 18.33
N VAL A 369 4.18 17.52 19.23
CA VAL A 369 3.91 18.50 20.31
C VAL A 369 4.94 18.40 21.44
N GLU A 370 5.44 17.20 21.75
CA GLU A 370 6.60 17.07 22.66
C GLU A 370 7.89 17.65 22.05
N ARG A 371 7.96 17.84 20.72
CA ARG A 371 9.13 18.42 20.02
C ARG A 371 8.94 19.85 19.51
N GLN A 372 7.70 20.30 19.34
CA GLN A 372 7.35 21.67 18.96
C GLN A 372 7.65 22.65 20.09
N THR A 373 7.58 22.21 21.35
CA THR A 373 8.03 23.02 22.49
C THR A 373 9.55 23.26 22.51
N THR A 374 10.33 22.50 21.72
CA THR A 374 11.77 22.70 21.49
C THR A 374 12.12 23.25 20.11
N PHE A 375 11.16 23.33 19.17
CA PHE A 375 11.39 23.84 17.80
C PHE A 375 11.37 25.37 17.70
N SER A 376 11.28 26.08 18.83
CA SER A 376 11.57 27.51 18.93
C SER A 376 13.06 27.86 18.73
N GLY A 377 13.92 26.87 18.48
CA GLY A 377 15.35 27.06 18.18
C GLY A 377 15.67 27.46 16.74
N LEU A 378 14.71 27.32 15.81
CA LEU A 378 14.75 27.97 14.49
C LEU A 378 13.82 29.18 14.50
N ASP A 379 13.87 29.99 15.56
CA ASP A 379 13.40 31.36 15.43
C ASP A 379 14.29 31.98 14.34
N PHE A 380 13.75 32.23 13.15
CA PHE A 380 14.38 33.04 12.11
C PHE A 380 14.53 34.44 12.67
N GLY A 381 15.51 34.61 13.55
CA GLY A 381 15.54 35.65 14.56
C GLY A 381 15.13 36.97 13.96
N ALA A 382 13.98 37.47 14.38
CA ALA A 382 13.45 38.77 13.97
C ALA A 382 14.39 39.93 14.34
N GLU A 383 15.52 39.64 15.00
CA GLU A 383 16.47 40.59 15.55
C GLU A 383 17.78 40.73 14.74
N GLY A 384 17.97 39.99 13.63
CA GLY A 384 19.14 40.15 12.75
C GLY A 384 18.79 40.85 11.43
N ASN A 385 19.32 42.06 11.20
CA ASN A 385 19.27 42.86 9.95
C ASN A 385 18.19 42.46 8.93
N ALA A 386 17.11 43.24 8.85
CA ALA A 386 15.93 43.04 7.99
C ALA A 386 16.19 42.89 6.47
N ASP A 387 17.44 42.96 6.01
CA ASP A 387 17.82 43.06 4.59
C ASP A 387 18.21 41.73 3.92
N SER A 388 18.40 40.62 4.63
CA SER A 388 18.73 39.32 4.00
C SER A 388 17.65 38.26 4.20
N LYS A 389 16.48 38.47 3.59
CA LYS A 389 15.46 37.40 3.50
C LYS A 389 16.01 36.23 2.68
N PRO A 390 15.86 34.98 3.13
CA PRO A 390 16.24 33.83 2.32
C PRO A 390 15.48 33.87 0.99
N SER A 391 16.20 33.69 -0.11
CA SER A 391 15.62 33.62 -1.45
C SER A 391 15.75 32.20 -1.99
N VAL A 392 14.74 31.73 -2.72
CA VAL A 392 14.79 30.41 -3.37
C VAL A 392 14.89 30.63 -4.86
N GLN A 393 16.00 30.18 -5.43
CA GLN A 393 16.20 30.15 -6.87
C GLN A 393 15.75 28.80 -7.41
N ILE A 394 15.08 28.82 -8.56
CA ILE A 394 14.66 27.61 -9.27
C ILE A 394 15.56 27.43 -10.48
N CYS A 395 16.32 26.34 -10.51
CA CYS A 395 17.23 26.02 -11.60
C CYS A 395 16.75 24.75 -12.33
N PRO A 396 16.68 24.73 -13.68
CA PRO A 396 16.39 23.51 -14.42
C PRO A 396 17.42 22.42 -14.11
N MET A 397 16.96 21.19 -13.88
CA MET A 397 17.87 20.06 -13.65
C MET A 397 18.24 19.40 -14.97
N ASN A 398 19.54 19.32 -15.28
CA ASN A 398 20.04 18.70 -16.52
C ASN A 398 21.12 17.67 -16.17
N ILE A 399 20.72 16.41 -16.04
CA ILE A 399 21.60 15.30 -15.69
C ILE A 399 21.60 14.33 -16.88
N ARG A 400 22.75 14.20 -17.52
CA ARG A 400 22.95 13.53 -18.81
C ARG A 400 23.80 12.27 -18.69
N ASN A 401 24.56 12.14 -17.61
CA ASN A 401 25.51 11.05 -17.41
C ASN A 401 25.65 10.65 -15.93
N GLU A 402 26.44 9.61 -15.69
CA GLU A 402 26.69 9.06 -14.35
C GLU A 402 27.45 10.02 -13.44
N GLU A 403 28.42 10.79 -13.96
CA GLU A 403 29.17 11.77 -13.14
C GLU A 403 28.24 12.85 -12.54
N GLU A 404 27.31 13.35 -13.34
CA GLU A 404 26.31 14.32 -12.90
C GLU A 404 25.28 13.70 -11.94
N LEU A 405 24.97 12.41 -12.11
CA LEU A 405 24.15 11.65 -11.16
C LEU A 405 24.84 11.54 -9.80
N GLU A 406 26.15 11.28 -9.75
CA GLU A 406 26.90 11.20 -8.47
C GLU A 406 26.93 12.55 -7.75
N LYS A 407 27.04 13.65 -8.50
CA LYS A 407 26.91 15.00 -7.93
C LYS A 407 25.52 15.20 -7.32
N LEU A 408 24.45 14.80 -8.03
CA LEU A 408 23.09 14.85 -7.51
C LEU A 408 22.92 14.01 -6.24
N ILE A 409 23.42 12.77 -6.24
CA ILE A 409 23.34 11.89 -5.06
C ILE A 409 24.06 12.52 -3.89
N THR A 410 25.23 13.13 -4.09
CA THR A 410 25.97 13.83 -3.03
C THR A 410 25.18 15.02 -2.48
N ILE A 411 24.52 15.79 -3.35
CA ILE A 411 23.62 16.90 -2.95
C ILE A 411 22.48 16.37 -2.08
N CYS A 412 21.82 15.29 -2.52
CA CYS A 412 20.74 14.66 -1.77
C CYS A 412 21.25 14.09 -0.44
N GLU A 413 22.40 13.42 -0.47
CA GLU A 413 23.04 12.85 0.70
C GLU A 413 23.30 13.91 1.76
N ARG A 414 23.64 15.14 1.36
CA ARG A 414 23.90 16.24 2.28
C ARG A 414 22.62 16.91 2.76
N ASN A 415 21.68 17.21 1.87
CA ASN A 415 20.59 18.16 2.12
C ASN A 415 19.24 17.49 2.37
N THR A 416 19.03 16.25 1.94
CA THR A 416 17.71 15.59 1.97
C THR A 416 17.68 14.36 2.87
N ASN A 417 16.49 14.04 3.37
CA ASN A 417 16.23 12.84 4.15
C ASN A 417 15.95 11.64 3.24
N LEU A 418 17.01 11.10 2.63
CA LEU A 418 16.90 9.96 1.72
C LEU A 418 16.37 8.71 2.44
N VAL A 419 16.71 8.55 3.72
CA VAL A 419 16.22 7.46 4.57
C VAL A 419 14.70 7.42 4.60
N LEU A 420 14.06 8.56 4.84
CA LEU A 420 12.61 8.67 4.88
C LEU A 420 12.00 8.49 3.49
N HIS A 421 12.56 9.12 2.45
CA HIS A 421 12.06 8.98 1.08
C HIS A 421 12.12 7.53 0.55
N VAL A 422 13.20 6.80 0.86
CA VAL A 422 13.31 5.37 0.52
C VAL A 422 12.34 4.54 1.34
N SER A 423 12.10 4.89 2.61
CA SER A 423 11.16 4.18 3.48
C SER A 423 9.69 4.42 3.11
N LEU A 424 9.38 5.60 2.59
CA LEU A 424 8.09 5.99 2.02
C LEU A 424 7.99 5.67 0.53
N SER A 425 9.01 5.02 -0.05
CA SER A 425 8.89 4.52 -1.40
C SER A 425 7.99 3.30 -1.41
N PRO A 426 7.11 3.18 -2.39
CA PRO A 426 6.15 2.10 -2.36
C PRO A 426 6.72 0.76 -2.78
N PRO A 427 6.12 -0.36 -2.33
CA PRO A 427 6.48 -1.70 -2.79
C PRO A 427 6.42 -1.85 -4.32
N SER A 428 5.45 -1.23 -4.98
CA SER A 428 5.30 -1.21 -6.44
C SER A 428 6.18 -0.18 -7.16
N GLY A 429 6.84 0.69 -6.40
CA GLY A 429 7.72 1.73 -6.91
C GLY A 429 9.05 1.20 -7.46
N PRO A 430 9.82 2.07 -8.15
CA PRO A 430 11.10 1.69 -8.71
C PRO A 430 12.17 1.34 -7.64
N PHE A 431 11.97 1.74 -6.38
CA PHE A 431 12.83 1.36 -5.27
C PHE A 431 12.56 -0.08 -4.84
N LEU A 432 11.42 -0.35 -4.21
CA LEU A 432 11.17 -1.61 -3.48
C LEU A 432 10.62 -2.74 -4.35
N GLY A 433 10.32 -2.50 -5.64
CA GLY A 433 9.69 -3.45 -6.55
C GLY A 433 10.48 -4.74 -6.78
N SER A 434 10.25 -5.75 -5.94
CA SER A 434 10.79 -7.10 -6.12
C SER A 434 10.20 -7.84 -7.32
N ASP A 435 9.03 -7.41 -7.79
CA ASP A 435 8.28 -8.02 -8.89
C ASP A 435 8.60 -7.40 -10.26
N ARG A 436 9.49 -6.39 -10.32
CA ARG A 436 9.94 -5.86 -11.61
C ARG A 436 10.74 -6.91 -12.35
N GLN A 437 10.20 -7.35 -13.47
CA GLN A 437 10.95 -8.14 -14.42
C GLN A 437 12.02 -7.25 -15.04
N LEU A 438 13.29 -7.54 -14.77
CA LEU A 438 14.45 -6.84 -15.36
C LEU A 438 14.66 -7.31 -16.81
N ASN A 439 13.64 -7.13 -17.65
CA ASN A 439 13.62 -7.65 -19.01
C ASN A 439 14.08 -6.63 -20.05
N ASP A 440 14.18 -5.35 -19.69
CA ASP A 440 14.60 -4.26 -20.57
C ASP A 440 15.61 -3.33 -19.88
N GLU A 441 16.33 -2.55 -20.69
CA GLU A 441 17.39 -1.65 -20.25
C GLU A 441 16.87 -0.56 -19.29
N ARG A 442 15.63 -0.11 -19.45
CA ARG A 442 15.02 0.91 -18.58
C ARG A 442 14.81 0.37 -17.16
N ASN A 443 14.36 -0.87 -17.04
CA ASN A 443 14.19 -1.55 -15.77
C ASN A 443 15.52 -1.82 -15.07
N ILE A 444 16.57 -2.16 -15.84
CA ILE A 444 17.92 -2.29 -15.31
C ILE A 444 18.45 -0.93 -14.83
N LEU A 445 18.19 0.15 -15.58
CA LEU A 445 18.55 1.51 -15.18
C LEU A 445 17.86 1.94 -13.90
N HIS A 446 16.54 1.78 -13.79
CA HIS A 446 15.80 2.09 -12.57
C HIS A 446 16.35 1.32 -11.36
N ARG A 447 16.75 0.06 -11.57
CA ARG A 447 17.39 -0.75 -10.54
C ARG A 447 18.75 -0.20 -10.14
N PHE A 448 19.57 0.22 -11.10
CA PHE A 448 20.83 0.91 -10.85
C PHE A 448 20.62 2.18 -10.02
N LEU A 449 19.70 3.06 -10.43
CA LEU A 449 19.35 4.28 -9.70
C LEU A 449 18.87 3.97 -8.27
N ALA A 450 18.00 2.97 -8.10
CA ALA A 450 17.52 2.54 -6.79
C ALA A 450 18.65 2.09 -5.86
N ILE A 451 19.64 1.34 -6.37
CA ILE A 451 20.80 0.92 -5.60
C ILE A 451 21.61 2.13 -5.15
N ARG A 452 21.93 3.06 -6.08
CA ARG A 452 22.74 4.24 -5.76
C ARG A 452 22.13 5.13 -4.69
N PHE A 453 20.82 5.42 -4.80
CA PHE A 453 20.13 6.20 -3.76
C PHE A 453 19.96 5.42 -2.45
N ALA A 454 19.81 4.09 -2.49
CA ALA A 454 19.72 3.26 -1.29
C ALA A 454 21.06 3.19 -0.53
N GLU A 455 22.19 3.14 -1.22
CA GLU A 455 23.52 3.19 -0.60
C GLU A 455 23.73 4.50 0.15
N SER A 456 23.37 5.63 -0.48
CA SER A 456 23.42 6.94 0.18
C SER A 456 22.47 7.02 1.38
N ALA A 457 21.24 6.50 1.26
CA ALA A 457 20.31 6.38 2.39
C ALA A 457 20.89 5.51 3.52
N LEU A 458 21.58 4.41 3.22
CA LEU A 458 22.26 3.60 4.24
C LEU A 458 23.39 4.34 4.93
N ASN A 459 24.15 5.15 4.20
CA ASN A 459 25.21 5.95 4.78
C ASN A 459 24.64 7.00 5.73
N GLN A 460 23.57 7.69 5.33
CA GLN A 460 22.81 8.58 6.21
C GLN A 460 22.30 7.84 7.45
N TYR A 461 21.65 6.69 7.26
CA TYR A 461 21.12 5.86 8.35
C TYR A 461 22.21 5.47 9.37
N ARG A 462 23.38 5.05 8.89
CA ARG A 462 24.51 4.62 9.74
C ARG A 462 25.14 5.79 10.50
N SER A 463 25.19 6.96 9.88
CA SER A 463 25.87 8.15 10.42
C SER A 463 25.00 8.93 11.41
N ASP A 464 23.68 8.93 11.24
CA ASP A 464 22.76 9.69 12.08
C ASP A 464 22.23 8.84 13.26
N PRO A 465 22.49 9.25 14.51
CA PRO A 465 21.99 8.55 15.70
C PRO A 465 20.47 8.42 15.76
N ILE A 466 19.72 9.37 15.20
CA ILE A 466 18.24 9.38 15.24
C ILE A 466 17.66 8.10 14.62
N TYR A 467 18.32 7.57 13.58
CA TYR A 467 17.85 6.38 12.90
C TYR A 467 18.30 5.07 13.54
N ARG A 468 19.34 5.07 14.38
CA ARG A 468 19.82 3.85 15.03
C ARG A 468 18.78 3.24 15.96
N ASP A 469 17.97 4.09 16.58
CA ASP A 469 16.90 3.65 17.50
C ASP A 469 15.58 3.31 16.78
N THR A 470 15.41 3.74 15.53
CA THR A 470 14.19 3.47 14.74
C THR A 470 14.35 2.22 13.87
N ALA A 471 14.23 1.04 14.51
CA ALA A 471 14.27 -0.26 13.84
C ALA A 471 13.27 -0.40 12.65
N LYS A 472 12.20 0.41 12.59
CA LYS A 472 11.20 0.40 11.51
C LYS A 472 11.77 0.82 10.14
N VAL A 473 12.82 1.63 10.13
CA VAL A 473 13.43 2.21 8.91
C VAL A 473 14.42 1.23 8.23
N ILE A 474 14.99 0.27 8.98
CA ILE A 474 16.02 -0.64 8.47
C ILE A 474 15.50 -1.62 7.41
N ALA A 475 14.25 -2.08 7.54
CA ALA A 475 13.76 -3.21 6.75
C ALA A 475 13.64 -2.91 5.24
N PRO A 476 13.10 -1.76 4.79
CA PRO A 476 13.05 -1.42 3.37
C PRO A 476 14.45 -1.21 2.76
N ILE A 477 15.31 -0.48 3.46
CA ILE A 477 16.64 -0.14 2.95
C ILE A 477 17.56 -1.36 2.88
N GLY A 478 17.53 -2.22 3.90
CA GLY A 478 18.30 -3.47 3.92
C GLY A 478 17.85 -4.49 2.87
N LYS A 479 16.59 -4.46 2.43
CA LYS A 479 16.09 -5.30 1.33
C LYS A 479 16.70 -4.89 0.00
N LEU A 480 16.80 -3.59 -0.29
CA LEU A 480 17.30 -3.06 -1.56
C LEU A 480 18.70 -3.56 -1.93
N VAL A 481 19.63 -3.53 -0.97
CA VAL A 481 21.02 -3.98 -1.17
C VAL A 481 21.11 -5.48 -1.47
N ARG A 482 20.16 -6.28 -0.99
CA ARG A 482 20.18 -7.75 -1.16
C ARG A 482 19.62 -8.23 -2.50
N HIS A 483 18.96 -7.37 -3.28
CA HIS A 483 18.33 -7.77 -4.54
C HIS A 483 19.28 -7.81 -5.76
N GLY A 484 20.60 -7.78 -5.55
CA GLY A 484 21.65 -8.14 -6.53
C GLY A 484 22.41 -6.95 -7.13
N ASN A 485 23.58 -7.24 -7.72
CA ASN A 485 24.42 -6.26 -8.43
C ASN A 485 23.90 -6.03 -9.85
N VAL A 486 23.78 -4.77 -10.24
CA VAL A 486 23.54 -4.39 -11.64
C VAL A 486 24.90 -4.26 -12.32
N ASN A 487 25.13 -5.01 -13.41
CA ASN A 487 26.32 -4.80 -14.23
C ASN A 487 26.11 -3.54 -15.09
N THR A 488 26.76 -2.45 -14.70
CA THR A 488 26.68 -1.14 -15.37
C THR A 488 27.34 -1.13 -16.75
N GLU A 489 28.30 -2.02 -17.02
CA GLU A 489 28.94 -2.15 -18.35
C GLU A 489 27.93 -2.55 -19.44
N LYS A 490 26.80 -3.13 -19.05
CA LYS A 490 25.70 -3.49 -19.95
C LYS A 490 24.69 -2.37 -20.19
N LEU A 491 24.78 -1.25 -19.47
CA LEU A 491 23.91 -0.10 -19.65
C LEU A 491 24.49 0.84 -20.71
N GLN A 492 24.35 0.49 -21.99
CA GLN A 492 24.69 1.38 -23.09
C GLN A 492 23.53 2.33 -23.40
N LEU A 493 23.27 3.29 -22.52
CA LEU A 493 22.13 4.18 -22.65
C LEU A 493 22.51 5.49 -23.33
N GLU A 494 21.71 5.88 -24.32
CA GLU A 494 21.75 7.23 -24.87
C GLU A 494 21.43 8.25 -23.77
N GLY A 495 22.16 9.36 -23.73
CA GLY A 495 22.01 10.38 -22.67
C GLY A 495 20.57 10.92 -22.51
N LYS A 496 19.78 10.95 -23.59
CA LYS A 496 18.35 11.34 -23.53
C LYS A 496 17.49 10.32 -22.80
N VAL A 497 17.72 9.02 -23.03
CA VAL A 497 17.00 7.95 -22.35
C VAL A 497 17.37 7.96 -20.87
N PHE A 498 18.66 8.07 -20.55
CA PHE A 498 19.14 8.18 -19.19
C PHE A 498 18.47 9.35 -18.44
N GLN A 499 18.47 10.54 -19.03
CA GLN A 499 17.85 11.73 -18.44
C GLN A 499 16.35 11.56 -18.20
N GLN A 500 15.63 10.99 -19.17
CA GLN A 500 14.19 10.80 -19.07
C GLN A 500 13.82 9.80 -17.96
N GLU A 501 14.50 8.66 -17.89
CA GLU A 501 14.24 7.63 -16.88
C GLU A 501 14.70 8.09 -15.48
N LEU A 502 15.82 8.81 -15.37
CA LEU A 502 16.22 9.45 -14.11
C LEU A 502 15.17 10.46 -13.62
N LYS A 503 14.61 11.26 -14.53
CA LYS A 503 13.52 12.19 -14.19
C LYS A 503 12.30 11.42 -13.65
N MET A 504 11.89 10.34 -14.30
CA MET A 504 10.74 9.53 -13.83
C MET A 504 11.04 8.92 -12.45
N PHE A 505 12.25 8.41 -12.26
CA PHE A 505 12.70 7.87 -10.99
C PHE A 505 12.69 8.90 -9.86
N LEU A 506 13.17 10.12 -10.12
CA LEU A 506 13.17 11.20 -9.11
C LEU A 506 11.76 11.66 -8.76
N ILE A 507 10.83 11.72 -9.73
CA ILE A 507 9.41 11.96 -9.45
C ILE A 507 8.87 10.87 -8.52
N CYS A 508 9.17 9.59 -8.80
CA CYS A 508 8.77 8.50 -7.90
C CYS A 508 9.32 8.68 -6.48
N LEU A 509 10.59 9.09 -6.34
CA LEU A 509 11.22 9.28 -5.04
C LEU A 509 10.63 10.46 -4.27
N ILE A 510 10.47 11.61 -4.92
CA ILE A 510 9.92 12.84 -4.32
C ILE A 510 8.47 12.60 -3.87
N CYS A 511 7.67 11.95 -4.72
CA CYS A 511 6.25 11.79 -4.48
C CYS A 511 5.90 10.50 -3.74
N GLY A 512 6.80 9.52 -3.65
CA GLY A 512 6.49 8.19 -3.09
C GLY A 512 5.51 7.41 -3.97
N THR A 513 5.75 7.39 -5.29
CA THR A 513 4.80 6.82 -6.26
C THR A 513 5.44 5.85 -7.26
N THR A 514 4.65 5.28 -8.16
CA THR A 514 5.07 4.36 -9.24
C THR A 514 5.53 5.12 -10.49
N ILE A 515 6.15 4.40 -11.44
CA ILE A 515 6.59 5.00 -12.71
C ILE A 515 5.39 5.38 -13.59
N SER A 516 4.32 4.59 -13.61
CA SER A 516 3.05 4.93 -14.30
C SER A 516 2.50 6.26 -13.82
N CYS A 517 2.43 6.45 -12.50
CA CYS A 517 1.97 7.71 -11.91
C CYS A 517 2.96 8.85 -12.19
N ALA A 518 4.27 8.60 -12.13
CA ALA A 518 5.29 9.60 -12.46
C ALA A 518 5.17 10.13 -13.90
N VAL A 519 4.82 9.28 -14.87
CA VAL A 519 4.56 9.69 -16.25
C VAL A 519 3.40 10.69 -16.32
N GLU A 520 2.30 10.42 -15.62
CA GLU A 520 1.14 11.33 -15.56
C GLU A 520 1.51 12.66 -14.86
N ILE A 521 2.21 12.60 -13.72
CA ILE A 521 2.68 13.79 -13.00
C ILE A 521 3.58 14.66 -13.91
N SER A 522 4.44 14.04 -14.71
CA SER A 522 5.40 14.74 -15.58
C SER A 522 4.75 15.54 -16.72
N LYS A 523 3.47 15.30 -17.00
CA LYS A 523 2.68 16.10 -17.96
C LYS A 523 2.38 17.48 -17.39
N HIS A 524 2.27 17.59 -16.07
CA HIS A 524 1.89 18.82 -15.36
C HIS A 524 3.07 19.48 -14.67
N LEU A 525 4.02 18.69 -14.16
CA LEU A 525 5.17 19.17 -13.40
C LEU A 525 6.49 18.93 -14.14
N ASP A 526 7.50 19.73 -13.82
CA ASP A 526 8.89 19.51 -14.26
C ASP A 526 9.85 19.42 -13.08
N LEU A 527 10.99 18.77 -13.29
CA LEU A 527 12.02 18.55 -12.28
C LEU A 527 12.99 19.75 -12.25
N VAL A 528 13.24 20.27 -11.06
CA VAL A 528 14.10 21.44 -10.82
C VAL A 528 15.00 21.20 -9.62
N MET A 529 16.04 22.02 -9.51
CA MET A 529 16.81 22.21 -8.28
C MET A 529 16.34 23.48 -7.59
N PHE A 530 15.95 23.38 -6.34
CA PHE A 530 15.71 24.53 -5.48
C PHE A 530 17.01 24.90 -4.78
N THR A 531 17.49 26.12 -5.01
CA THR A 531 18.70 26.66 -4.38
C THR A 531 18.30 27.73 -3.39
N VAL A 532 18.36 27.41 -2.10
CA VAL A 532 18.05 28.33 -1.01
C VAL A 532 19.30 29.16 -0.70
N VAL A 533 19.20 30.47 -0.92
CA VAL A 533 20.27 31.45 -0.71
C VAL A 533 19.90 32.32 0.49
N GLY A 534 20.51 32.03 1.65
CA GLY A 534 20.35 32.78 2.90
C GLY A 534 20.80 31.96 4.11
N MET A 535 21.40 32.63 5.11
CA MET A 535 21.81 32.04 6.41
C MET A 535 22.99 31.05 6.41
N GLN A 536 24.15 31.43 5.86
CA GLN A 536 25.46 30.78 6.01
C GLN A 536 25.76 29.53 5.15
N ALA A 537 24.79 28.91 4.47
CA ALA A 537 25.07 27.84 3.51
C ALA A 537 24.05 27.80 2.35
N ILE A 538 24.53 27.52 1.13
CA ILE A 538 23.67 27.24 -0.03
C ILE A 538 23.11 25.83 0.13
N LYS A 539 21.79 25.70 0.14
CA LYS A 539 21.11 24.39 0.15
C LYS A 539 20.47 24.12 -1.19
N GLU A 540 20.84 23.00 -1.79
CA GLU A 540 20.29 22.52 -3.05
C GLU A 540 19.39 21.32 -2.79
N ILE A 541 18.13 21.41 -3.20
CA ILE A 541 17.12 20.38 -2.94
C ILE A 541 16.36 20.07 -4.24
N PRO A 542 16.38 18.82 -4.72
CA PRO A 542 15.59 18.43 -5.87
C PRO A 542 14.09 18.56 -5.59
N GLY A 543 13.34 18.96 -6.60
CA GLY A 543 11.90 19.02 -6.49
C GLY A 543 11.17 19.20 -7.82
N LEU A 544 9.86 19.33 -7.71
CA LEU A 544 8.92 19.44 -8.81
C LEU A 544 8.27 20.82 -8.78
N VAL A 545 8.07 21.41 -9.95
CA VAL A 545 7.36 22.69 -10.11
C VAL A 545 6.35 22.57 -11.24
N SER A 546 5.21 23.23 -11.08
CA SER A 546 4.19 23.29 -12.13
C SER A 546 4.74 23.89 -13.43
N ARG A 547 4.50 23.22 -14.56
CA ARG A 547 4.95 23.70 -15.88
C ARG A 547 4.31 25.03 -16.26
N SER A 548 3.10 25.32 -15.81
CA SER A 548 2.45 26.62 -16.03
C SER A 548 3.21 27.74 -15.31
N VAL A 549 3.68 27.47 -14.09
CA VAL A 549 4.54 28.38 -13.32
C VAL A 549 5.87 28.57 -14.04
N LEU A 550 6.56 27.49 -14.43
CA LEU A 550 7.85 27.60 -15.14
C LEU A 550 7.75 28.41 -16.45
N LYS A 551 6.65 28.27 -17.20
CA LYS A 551 6.40 29.07 -18.42
C LYS A 551 6.18 30.56 -18.15
N SER A 552 5.73 30.90 -16.94
CA SER A 552 5.44 32.27 -16.52
C SER A 552 6.65 32.95 -15.86
N VAL A 553 7.71 32.17 -15.57
CA VAL A 553 8.89 32.60 -14.81
C VAL A 553 10.07 32.72 -15.77
N ASP A 554 10.07 33.74 -16.63
CA ASP A 554 11.29 34.13 -17.35
C ASP A 554 12.22 34.99 -16.47
N GLN A 555 11.73 35.60 -15.37
CA GLN A 555 12.53 36.50 -14.50
C GLN A 555 12.08 36.63 -13.01
N ILE A 556 11.26 35.74 -12.46
CA ILE A 556 10.76 35.91 -11.08
C ILE A 556 11.70 35.20 -10.09
N SER A 557 12.48 35.98 -9.32
CA SER A 557 13.01 35.51 -8.03
C SER A 557 11.82 35.26 -7.11
N ILE A 558 11.57 34.00 -6.79
CA ILE A 558 10.44 33.63 -5.95
C ILE A 558 10.87 33.84 -4.51
N SER A 559 10.35 34.89 -3.90
CA SER A 559 10.47 35.09 -2.47
C SER A 559 9.55 34.09 -1.76
N VAL A 560 10.09 32.90 -1.47
CA VAL A 560 9.42 31.92 -0.60
C VAL A 560 9.44 32.46 0.81
N LYS A 561 8.29 32.49 1.51
CA LYS A 561 8.26 32.90 2.91
C LYS A 561 9.08 31.90 3.76
N PRO A 562 9.88 32.36 4.74
CA PRO A 562 10.70 31.49 5.59
C PRO A 562 9.91 30.32 6.23
N HIS A 563 8.67 30.57 6.66
CA HIS A 563 7.81 29.56 7.29
C HIS A 563 7.26 28.47 6.36
N ALA A 564 7.44 28.59 5.03
CA ALA A 564 6.92 27.62 4.06
C ALA A 564 7.64 26.26 4.15
N PHE A 565 8.91 26.24 4.58
CA PHE A 565 9.67 25.00 4.75
C PHE A 565 9.56 24.39 6.16
N GLU A 566 9.28 25.21 7.18
CA GLU A 566 9.36 24.79 8.59
C GLU A 566 8.23 23.87 9.04
N SER A 567 7.10 23.85 8.32
CA SER A 567 5.90 23.14 8.76
C SER A 567 5.33 22.13 7.75
N PHE A 568 5.77 22.15 6.49
CA PHE A 568 5.08 21.42 5.41
C PHE A 568 6.03 20.58 4.57
N LEU A 569 6.24 19.32 4.98
CA LEU A 569 6.53 18.09 4.21
C LEU A 569 7.06 18.21 2.75
N GLY A 570 7.98 19.16 2.49
CA GLY A 570 8.51 19.44 1.17
C GLY A 570 7.54 20.17 0.23
N TYR A 571 6.59 20.98 0.71
CA TYR A 571 5.66 21.74 -0.15
C TYR A 571 6.08 23.21 -0.30
N LEU A 572 5.96 23.75 -1.52
CA LEU A 572 6.32 25.14 -1.84
C LEU A 572 5.11 25.96 -2.29
N PHE A 573 4.88 27.07 -1.60
CA PHE A 573 3.78 28.00 -1.88
C PHE A 573 4.28 29.29 -2.52
N PHE A 574 3.51 29.83 -3.44
CA PHE A 574 3.64 31.18 -3.97
C PHE A 574 2.42 32.01 -3.55
N MET A 575 2.64 33.30 -3.30
CA MET A 575 1.57 34.28 -3.18
C MET A 575 1.15 34.75 -4.57
N VAL A 576 -0.12 34.62 -4.93
CA VAL A 576 -0.66 35.32 -6.10
C VAL A 576 -1.15 36.69 -5.64
N GLY A 577 -0.50 37.75 -6.11
CA GLY A 577 -0.82 39.13 -5.72
C GLY A 577 -2.17 39.60 -6.29
N GLY A 578 -3.10 39.95 -5.40
CA GLY A 578 -4.42 40.49 -5.69
C GLY A 578 -5.10 40.98 -4.40
N ALA A 579 -6.30 41.56 -4.48
CA ALA A 579 -7.02 42.12 -3.32
C ALA A 579 -7.40 41.09 -2.23
N GLY A 580 -7.20 39.80 -2.48
CA GLY A 580 -7.12 38.73 -1.49
C GLY A 580 -5.82 37.98 -1.71
N ASN A 581 -4.86 38.13 -0.80
CA ASN A 581 -3.59 37.42 -0.82
C ASN A 581 -3.85 35.90 -0.71
N HIS A 582 -3.98 35.20 -1.82
CA HIS A 582 -4.18 33.75 -1.85
C HIS A 582 -2.84 33.02 -2.06
N GLU A 583 -2.62 31.97 -1.28
CA GLU A 583 -1.47 31.07 -1.41
C GLU A 583 -1.80 29.96 -2.41
N VAL A 584 -0.95 29.80 -3.43
CA VAL A 584 -1.04 28.73 -4.41
C VAL A 584 0.19 27.84 -4.25
N LEU A 585 -0.04 26.55 -4.08
CA LEU A 585 1.05 25.58 -4.09
C LEU A 585 1.55 25.38 -5.51
N VAL A 586 2.86 25.50 -5.69
CA VAL A 586 3.51 25.52 -7.01
C VAL A 586 4.53 24.42 -7.21
N GLY A 587 4.97 23.79 -6.12
CA GLY A 587 6.03 22.80 -6.16
C GLY A 587 6.09 21.91 -4.93
N LYS A 588 6.84 20.82 -5.09
CA LYS A 588 7.11 19.81 -4.07
C LYS A 588 8.58 19.40 -4.12
N SER A 589 9.32 19.54 -3.03
CA SER A 589 10.71 19.12 -2.89
C SER A 589 10.84 17.77 -2.20
N MET A 590 12.04 17.20 -2.24
CA MET A 590 12.44 16.25 -1.22
C MET A 590 12.43 16.90 0.16
N LEU A 591 12.20 16.10 1.19
CA LEU A 591 12.24 16.48 2.59
C LEU A 591 13.67 16.87 2.97
N PRO A 592 13.90 18.10 3.43
CA PRO A 592 15.17 18.50 4.02
C PRO A 592 15.53 17.60 5.21
N LYS A 593 16.82 17.37 5.44
CA LYS A 593 17.28 16.62 6.64
C LYS A 593 16.79 17.23 7.95
N GLU A 594 16.73 18.55 7.99
CA GLU A 594 16.45 19.34 9.20
C GLU A 594 14.97 19.33 9.59
N CYS A 595 14.07 18.83 8.74
CA CYS A 595 12.64 18.72 9.04
C CYS A 595 12.30 17.60 10.06
N ILE A 596 13.30 16.90 10.60
CA ILE A 596 13.15 15.98 11.71
C ILE A 596 14.09 16.45 12.84
N VAL A 597 13.57 17.26 13.76
CA VAL A 597 14.18 17.47 15.09
C VAL A 597 13.18 17.13 16.16
#